data_AF-A0A259Q0D3-F1
#
_entry.id   AF-A0A259Q0D3-F1
#
_cell.length_a   1.000
_cell.length_b   1.000
_cell.length_c   1.000
_cell.angle_alpha   90.00
_cell.angle_beta   90.00
_cell.angle_gamma   90.00
#
_symmetry.space_group_name_H-M   'P 1'
#
loop_
_entity.id
_entity.type
_entity.pdbx_description
1 polymer ?
#
loop_
_entity_poly.entity_id
_entity_poly.type
_entity_poly.pdbx_seq_one_letter_code
_entity_poly.pdbx_strand_id
1 'polypeptide(L)'
;AQLSTEDHAAKPPTVYRALDFLLEQGLIHRVDSLNAFVGCNHPDTPHAAHLLLCARCGRVEELQSDAVDAAIAKAVAATGFVARHARLEVQGLCAACAAATQDD
;
A
#
# COMPACT_ATOMS: atom_id res chain seq x y z
N ALA A 1 2.59 -2.46 -14.25
CA ALA A 1 3.07 -3.45 -15.24
C ALA A 1 1.86 -4.21 -15.77
N GLN A 2 1.70 -4.31 -17.09
CA GLN A 2 0.56 -4.97 -17.72
C GLN A 2 0.99 -6.39 -18.13
N LEU A 3 0.37 -7.42 -17.55
CA LEU A 3 0.77 -8.84 -17.67
C LEU A 3 0.31 -9.52 -18.98
N SER A 4 0.37 -8.83 -20.11
CA SER A 4 -0.15 -9.35 -21.38
C SER A 4 0.77 -9.02 -22.56
N THR A 5 2.01 -9.51 -22.52
CA THR A 5 2.95 -9.41 -23.64
C THR A 5 3.63 -10.74 -24.02
N GLU A 6 3.18 -11.89 -23.51
CA GLU A 6 3.69 -13.21 -23.94
C GLU A 6 2.53 -14.18 -24.27
N ASP A 7 2.78 -15.08 -25.23
CA ASP A 7 1.86 -15.99 -25.94
C ASP A 7 1.04 -16.98 -25.07
N HIS A 8 1.05 -16.82 -23.75
CA HIS A 8 0.11 -17.45 -22.81
C HIS A 8 -0.44 -16.40 -21.87
N ALA A 9 -1.59 -15.81 -22.22
CA ALA A 9 -2.31 -14.93 -21.32
C ALA A 9 -2.59 -15.65 -20.00
N ALA A 10 -1.94 -15.22 -18.92
CA ALA A 10 -2.19 -15.74 -17.60
C ALA A 10 -3.67 -15.51 -17.25
N LYS A 11 -4.38 -16.59 -16.90
CA LYS A 11 -5.78 -16.48 -16.48
C LYS A 11 -5.84 -15.75 -15.12
N PRO A 12 -6.96 -15.05 -14.81
CA PRO A 12 -7.09 -14.31 -13.56
C PRO A 12 -6.67 -15.08 -12.29
N PRO A 13 -7.02 -16.38 -12.12
CA PRO A 13 -6.58 -17.14 -10.94
C PRO A 13 -5.06 -17.24 -10.80
N THR A 14 -4.32 -17.33 -11.91
CA THR A 14 -2.85 -17.39 -11.88
C THR A 14 -2.26 -16.08 -11.38
N VAL A 15 -2.83 -14.95 -11.81
CA VAL A 15 -2.40 -13.61 -11.38
C VAL A 15 -2.66 -13.43 -9.89
N TYR A 16 -3.86 -13.75 -9.41
CA TYR A 16 -4.18 -13.61 -7.98
C TYR A 16 -3.32 -14.52 -7.10
N ARG A 17 -3.05 -15.76 -7.52
CA ARG A 17 -2.13 -16.64 -6.79
C ARG A 17 -0.71 -16.08 -6.71
N ALA A 18 -0.22 -15.44 -7.77
CA ALA A 18 1.07 -14.77 -7.74
C ALA A 18 1.05 -13.56 -6.79
N LEU A 19 -0.03 -12.77 -6.80
CA LEU A 19 -0.19 -11.63 -5.89
C LEU A 19 -0.26 -12.08 -4.42
N ASP A 20 -0.99 -13.15 -4.11
CA ASP A 20 -1.05 -13.72 -2.76
C ASP A 20 0.34 -14.16 -2.28
N PHE A 21 1.11 -14.85 -3.12
CA PHE A 21 2.48 -15.21 -2.81
C PHE A 21 3.35 -13.98 -2.53
N LEU A 22 3.27 -12.95 -3.37
CA LEU A 22 4.03 -11.71 -3.19
C LEU A 22 3.64 -10.96 -1.90
N LEU A 23 2.36 -10.99 -1.51
CA LEU A 23 1.88 -10.44 -0.22
C LEU A 23 2.45 -11.22 0.96
N GLU A 24 2.43 -12.56 0.89
CA GLU A 24 2.98 -13.44 1.94
C GLU A 24 4.48 -13.25 2.13
N GLN A 25 5.21 -12.97 1.04
CA GLN A 25 6.64 -12.65 1.10
C GLN A 25 6.93 -11.19 1.49
N GLY A 26 5.89 -10.35 1.69
CA GLY A 26 6.07 -8.92 2.01
C GLY A 26 6.62 -8.07 0.86
N LEU A 27 6.60 -8.60 -0.37
CA LEU A 27 7.16 -7.93 -1.56
C LEU A 27 6.21 -6.92 -2.19
N ILE A 28 4.92 -7.01 -1.88
CA ILE A 28 3.90 -6.04 -2.29
C ILE A 28 3.00 -5.71 -1.11
N HIS A 29 2.35 -4.56 -1.19
CA HIS A 29 1.28 -4.14 -0.29
C HIS A 29 -0.05 -4.06 -1.05
N ARG A 30 -1.13 -4.39 -0.35
CA ARG A 30 -2.48 -4.15 -0.86
C ARG A 30 -2.89 -2.72 -0.51
N VAL A 31 -3.45 -2.03 -1.51
CA VAL A 31 -4.11 -0.73 -1.36
C VAL A 31 -5.61 -1.01 -1.31
N ASP A 32 -6.16 -1.06 -0.11
CA ASP A 32 -7.52 -1.52 0.17
C ASP A 32 -8.55 -0.55 -0.44
N SER A 33 -8.31 0.77 -0.37
CA SER A 33 -9.21 1.79 -0.97
C SER A 33 -9.31 1.74 -2.49
N LEU A 34 -8.27 1.25 -3.18
CA LEU A 34 -8.19 1.23 -4.65
C LEU A 34 -8.37 -0.17 -5.25
N ASN A 35 -8.55 -1.21 -4.43
CA ASN A 35 -8.46 -2.62 -4.85
C ASN A 35 -7.20 -2.91 -5.70
N ALA A 36 -6.08 -2.29 -5.31
CA ALA A 36 -4.84 -2.31 -6.06
C ALA A 36 -3.70 -2.93 -5.23
N PHE A 37 -2.56 -3.14 -5.89
CA PHE A 37 -1.34 -3.63 -5.27
C PHE A 37 -0.17 -2.72 -5.67
N VAL A 38 0.72 -2.45 -4.73
CA VAL A 38 1.94 -1.65 -4.94
C VAL A 38 3.15 -2.46 -4.47
N GLY A 39 4.29 -2.32 -5.16
CA GLY A 39 5.54 -2.94 -4.72
C GLY A 39 6.00 -2.34 -3.39
N CYS A 40 6.54 -3.19 -2.51
CA CYS A 40 7.13 -2.77 -1.25
C CYS A 40 8.51 -2.14 -1.50
N ASN A 41 8.79 -0.97 -0.92
CA ASN A 41 10.13 -0.37 -1.01
C ASN A 41 11.13 -0.97 -0.01
N HIS A 42 10.67 -1.71 1.00
CA HIS A 42 11.47 -2.23 2.11
C HIS A 42 11.15 -3.70 2.45
N PRO A 43 11.33 -4.63 1.51
CA PRO A 43 10.90 -6.02 1.69
C PRO A 43 11.70 -6.80 2.75
N ASP A 44 12.91 -6.35 3.08
CA ASP A 44 13.82 -7.05 4.01
C ASP A 44 13.42 -6.89 5.49
N THR A 45 12.50 -5.98 5.81
CA THR A 45 12.07 -5.71 7.18
C THR A 45 10.54 -5.77 7.30
N PRO A 46 9.99 -6.54 8.26
CA PRO A 46 8.57 -6.46 8.58
C PRO A 46 8.22 -5.06 9.07
N HIS A 47 7.26 -4.40 8.43
CA HIS A 47 6.79 -3.08 8.82
C HIS A 47 5.29 -2.91 8.56
N ALA A 48 4.67 -1.96 9.25
CA ALA A 48 3.30 -1.55 8.92
C ALA A 48 3.34 -0.72 7.62
N ALA A 49 2.59 -1.15 6.62
CA ALA A 49 2.47 -0.42 5.37
C ALA A 49 1.50 0.76 5.57
N HIS A 50 2.05 1.94 5.84
CA HIS A 50 1.29 3.18 5.76
C HIS A 50 1.42 3.75 4.36
N LEU A 51 0.29 4.02 3.72
CA LEU A 51 0.24 4.46 2.33
C LEU A 51 -0.33 5.87 2.24
N LEU A 52 0.34 6.71 1.47
CA LEU A 52 -0.12 8.04 1.09
C LEU A 52 -0.58 7.98 -0.37
N LEU A 53 -1.85 8.27 -0.62
CA LEU A 53 -2.48 8.15 -1.92
C LEU A 53 -2.78 9.54 -2.48
N CYS A 54 -2.16 9.88 -3.60
CA CYS A 54 -2.46 11.12 -4.30
C CYS A 54 -3.76 10.99 -5.11
N ALA A 55 -4.79 11.74 -4.74
CA ALA A 55 -6.08 11.76 -5.41
C ALA A 55 -6.03 12.35 -6.83
N ARG A 56 -4.97 13.08 -7.20
CA ARG A 56 -4.82 13.71 -8.53
C ARG A 56 -4.12 12.82 -9.55
N CYS A 57 -2.96 12.26 -9.18
CA CYS A 57 -2.14 11.47 -10.12
C CYS A 57 -2.14 9.97 -9.83
N GLY A 58 -2.82 9.53 -8.77
CA GLY A 58 -2.86 8.11 -8.37
C GLY A 58 -1.55 7.57 -7.81
N ARG A 59 -0.54 8.42 -7.60
CA ARG A 59 0.73 8.02 -6.99
C ARG A 59 0.48 7.52 -5.56
N VAL A 60 1.09 6.39 -5.24
CA VAL A 60 1.12 5.82 -3.89
C VAL A 60 2.54 5.93 -3.36
N GLU A 61 2.70 6.46 -2.15
CA GLU A 61 3.97 6.57 -1.45
C GLU A 61 3.87 5.83 -0.11
N GLU A 62 4.94 5.13 0.27
CA GLU A 62 5.03 4.50 1.59
C GLU A 62 5.52 5.51 2.63
N LEU A 63 4.85 5.56 3.77
CA LEU A 63 5.27 6.32 4.94
C LEU A 63 5.86 5.37 5.99
N GLN A 64 7.16 5.47 6.23
CA GLN A 64 7.80 4.79 7.35
C GLN A 64 7.87 5.71 8.56
N SER A 65 7.25 5.31 9.67
CA SER A 65 7.31 6.09 10.91
C SER A 65 7.03 5.23 12.14
N ASP A 66 8.09 4.86 12.85
CA ASP A 66 8.00 4.15 14.14
C ASP A 66 7.12 4.88 15.16
N ALA A 67 7.08 6.22 15.09
CA ALA A 67 6.24 7.03 15.96
C ALA A 67 4.74 6.82 15.69
N VAL A 68 4.35 6.70 14.41
CA VAL A 68 2.98 6.41 14.01
C VAL A 68 2.63 4.97 14.39
N ASP A 69 3.52 4.02 14.13
CA ASP A 69 3.35 2.61 14.50
C ASP A 69 3.07 2.47 16.00
N ALA A 70 3.92 3.10 16.82
CA ALA A 70 3.78 3.09 18.27
C ALA A 70 2.48 3.75 18.74
N ALA A 71 2.07 4.85 18.10
CA ALA A 71 0.83 5.55 18.44
C ALA A 71 -0.41 4.68 18.17
N ILE A 72 -0.46 4.02 17.01
CA ILE A 72 -1.56 3.10 16.64
C ILE A 72 -1.58 1.91 17.60
N ALA A 73 -0.44 1.27 17.83
CA ALA A 73 -0.33 0.12 18.73
C ALA A 73 -0.82 0.46 20.15
N LYS A 74 -0.41 1.63 20.67
CA LYS A 74 -0.85 2.12 21.98
C LYS A 74 -2.35 2.37 22.03
N ALA A 75 -2.92 3.03 21.02
CA ALA A 75 -4.35 3.33 20.95
C ALA A 75 -5.18 2.04 20.90
N VAL A 76 -4.77 1.06 20.10
CA VAL A 76 -5.43 -0.24 20.00
C VAL A 76 -5.38 -0.99 21.33
N ALA A 77 -4.20 -1.08 21.95
CA ALA A 77 -4.02 -1.78 23.23
C ALA A 77 -4.93 -1.23 24.35
N ALA A 78 -5.16 0.09 24.37
CA ALA A 78 -6.01 0.74 25.36
C ALA A 78 -7.50 0.33 25.25
N THR A 79 -7.93 -0.22 24.12
CA THR A 79 -9.33 -0.66 23.90
C THR A 79 -9.58 -2.12 24.25
N GLY A 80 -8.53 -2.90 24.55
CA GLY A 80 -8.60 -4.35 24.67
C GLY A 80 -8.81 -5.08 23.33
N PHE A 81 -8.71 -4.37 22.20
CA PHE A 81 -8.83 -4.94 20.87
C PHE A 81 -7.58 -5.73 20.47
N VAL A 82 -7.78 -6.95 19.97
CA VAL A 82 -6.68 -7.82 19.49
C VAL A 82 -6.53 -7.63 17.98
N ALA A 83 -5.70 -6.67 17.58
CA ALA A 83 -5.42 -6.42 16.17
C ALA A 83 -4.59 -7.56 15.55
N ARG A 84 -4.98 -7.99 14.34
CA ARG A 84 -4.20 -8.94 13.52
C ARG A 84 -3.28 -8.23 12.54
N HIS A 85 -3.78 -7.15 11.95
CA HIS A 85 -3.03 -6.28 11.03
C HIS A 85 -3.51 -4.85 11.23
N ALA A 86 -2.59 -3.89 11.13
CA ALA A 86 -2.89 -2.47 11.06
C ALA A 86 -2.40 -1.94 9.71
N ARG A 87 -3.28 -1.25 8.98
CA ARG A 87 -2.96 -0.56 7.73
C ARG A 87 -3.53 0.84 7.82
N LEU A 88 -2.71 1.83 7.49
CA LEU A 88 -3.11 3.22 7.44
C LEU A 88 -3.05 3.68 5.98
N GLU A 89 -4.15 4.22 5.49
CA GLU A 89 -4.20 4.85 4.18
C GLU A 89 -4.62 6.31 4.37
N VAL A 90 -3.83 7.23 3.82
CA VAL A 90 -4.13 8.66 3.83
C VAL A 90 -4.28 9.12 2.40
N GLN A 91 -5.48 9.57 2.05
CA GLN A 91 -5.75 10.14 0.73
C GLN A 91 -5.57 11.66 0.77
N GLY A 92 -4.81 12.21 -0.19
CA GLY A 92 -4.48 13.63 -0.26
C GLY A 92 -3.86 14.01 -1.61
N LEU A 93 -2.92 14.96 -1.60
CA LEU A 93 -2.13 15.33 -2.78
C LEU A 93 -0.66 15.09 -2.48
N CYS A 94 0.07 14.47 -3.41
CA CYS A 94 1.53 14.40 -3.30
C CYS A 94 2.15 15.80 -3.48
N ALA A 95 3.39 15.98 -3.02
CA ALA A 95 4.07 17.28 -3.06
C ALA A 95 4.06 17.92 -4.46
N ALA A 96 4.27 17.12 -5.51
CA ALA A 96 4.22 17.60 -6.90
C ALA A 96 2.82 18.09 -7.30
N CYS A 97 1.76 17.35 -6.97
CA CYS A 97 0.40 17.74 -7.30
C CYS A 97 -0.11 18.92 -6.46
N ALA A 98 0.36 19.05 -5.22
CA ALA A 98 0.05 20.18 -4.34
C ALA A 98 0.80 21.46 -4.78
N ALA A 99 2.04 21.34 -5.23
CA ALA A 99 2.82 22.47 -5.76
C ALA A 99 2.36 22.91 -7.16
N ALA A 100 1.75 22.00 -7.93
CA ALA A 100 1.14 22.29 -9.23
C ALA A 100 -0.20 23.06 -9.11
N THR A 101 -0.32 23.97 -8.15
CA THR A 101 -1.42 24.93 -8.11
C THR A 101 -1.35 25.82 -9.35
N GLN A 102 -2.39 25.68 -10.18
CA GLN A 102 -2.79 26.47 -11.37
C GLN A 102 -2.18 26.05 -12.72
N ASP A 103 -2.95 25.23 -13.43
CA ASP A 103 -3.29 25.38 -14.86
C ASP A 103 -4.52 24.50 -15.12
N ASP A 104 -5.69 25.09 -14.85
CA ASP A 104 -6.99 24.84 -15.48
C ASP A 104 -7.93 26.01 -15.13
#